data_AF-A0A9E3S716-F1
#
_entry.id   AF-A0A9E3S716-F1
#
_cell.length_a   1.000
_cell.length_b   1.000
_cell.length_c   1.000
_cell.angle_alpha   90.00
_cell.angle_beta   90.00
_cell.angle_gamma   90.00
#
_symmetry.space_group_name_H-M   'P 1'
#
loop_
_entity.id
_entity.type
_entity.pdbx_description
1 polymer ?
#
loop_
_entity_poly.entity_id
_entity_poly.type
_entity_poly.pdbx_seq_one_letter_code
_entity_poly.pdbx_strand_id
1 'polypeptide(L)'
;MKHALTSFAVIFFMCVAYAPANAGDFDLPSERAKLREWLADKHADLGDEYAKVLIFTIARKQYDRARELEPDNRKAWQGLGYKKKGDNWVLDEALPEEDGVSGREYLEAIKKPDEEKAKTWEKCADRCRKLMDKAAKAGDARAARILAIDLLYYLPDDPEARKLRGHSLHEEAWRPDFVKAWREEGKNIHEGEGFGDELEGEDEQAKLIGATFARRKSEWLITRTTYDVTRAKLLHRAALATIKRATELLAIDKPPFGGHQYTITHLQTQPEYESMLTKVLQLEGSDLEFAKRLAGHGQSKPYGYFCWSNSDTGANDMLCNTIALRVLAHHQDGKSDRAPWIDTGWGYFVTSHVLNTTHTRRYTLEQAGATASDHEIIPEFTKKSGSPELLREVALYNISFDRDVPMRELIATKINDMQQSHAAKSFSFMEFAFANHKEAAQKWLKSGGQQEAKDRVAAIETAFGKSLEELENEWREWVLLNY
;
A
#
# COMPACT_ATOMS: atom_id res chain seq x y z
N MET A 1 -26.32 -43.71 24.84
CA MET A 1 -25.39 -43.17 23.81
C MET A 1 -25.45 -41.66 23.89
N LYS A 2 -24.66 -41.09 24.82
CA LYS A 2 -23.50 -40.22 24.56
C LYS A 2 -23.85 -38.96 23.75
N HIS A 3 -24.24 -37.94 24.51
CA HIS A 3 -24.24 -36.53 24.15
C HIS A 3 -22.83 -36.09 23.70
N ALA A 4 -22.76 -35.41 22.55
CA ALA A 4 -21.60 -34.63 22.16
C ALA A 4 -21.92 -33.16 22.44
N LEU A 5 -21.46 -32.65 23.57
CA LEU A 5 -21.34 -31.21 23.83
C LEU A 5 -20.10 -30.73 23.09
N THR A 6 -20.29 -29.91 22.06
CA THR A 6 -19.23 -29.20 21.37
C THR A 6 -18.98 -27.89 22.12
N SER A 7 -17.89 -27.85 22.89
CA SER A 7 -17.41 -26.66 23.58
C SER A 7 -16.95 -25.61 22.56
N PHE A 8 -17.73 -24.55 22.36
CA PHE A 8 -17.25 -23.32 21.77
C PHE A 8 -16.46 -22.55 22.83
N ALA A 9 -15.13 -22.55 22.72
CA ALA A 9 -14.28 -21.64 23.46
C ALA A 9 -14.50 -20.23 22.89
N VAL A 10 -15.38 -19.46 23.53
CA VAL A 10 -15.47 -18.02 23.33
C VAL A 10 -14.17 -17.42 23.87
N ILE A 11 -13.27 -17.02 22.97
CA ILE A 11 -12.12 -16.18 23.33
C ILE A 11 -12.69 -14.81 23.68
N PHE A 12 -12.97 -14.62 24.96
CA PHE A 12 -13.30 -13.33 25.54
C PHE A 12 -12.02 -12.50 25.50
N PHE A 13 -11.90 -11.62 24.49
CA PHE A 13 -10.94 -10.52 24.55
C PHE A 13 -11.35 -9.67 25.74
N MET A 14 -10.67 -9.82 26.87
CA MET A 14 -10.74 -8.85 27.95
C MET A 14 -10.20 -7.54 27.42
N CYS A 15 -11.09 -6.66 26.94
CA CYS A 15 -10.86 -5.23 26.99
C CYS A 15 -10.71 -4.88 28.46
N VAL A 16 -9.49 -4.98 28.99
CA VAL A 16 -9.14 -4.34 30.24
C VAL A 16 -9.41 -2.87 30.01
N ALA A 17 -10.51 -2.38 30.59
CA ALA A 17 -10.77 -0.95 30.68
C ALA A 17 -9.61 -0.37 31.51
N TYR A 18 -8.58 0.07 30.80
CA TYR A 18 -7.46 0.81 31.36
C TYR A 18 -8.07 2.11 31.89
N ALA A 19 -8.38 2.15 33.18
CA ALA A 19 -8.65 3.40 33.84
C ALA A 19 -7.44 4.30 33.56
N PRO A 20 -7.62 5.54 33.07
CA PRO A 20 -6.50 6.44 32.84
C PRO A 20 -5.88 6.74 34.21
N ALA A 21 -4.84 6.00 34.57
CA ALA A 21 -3.92 6.41 35.62
C ALA A 21 -3.37 7.75 35.13
N ASN A 22 -3.70 8.83 35.86
CA ASN A 22 -3.30 10.22 35.61
C ASN A 22 -2.12 10.28 34.63
N ALA A 23 -2.40 10.53 33.35
CA ALA A 23 -1.38 10.70 32.34
C ALA A 23 -0.40 11.74 32.91
N GLY A 24 0.82 11.31 33.22
CA GLY A 24 1.85 12.25 33.64
C GLY A 24 2.01 13.29 32.54
N ASP A 25 2.43 14.51 32.91
CA ASP A 25 2.66 15.66 32.01
C ASP A 25 3.75 15.40 30.93
N PHE A 26 3.62 14.33 30.14
CA PHE A 26 4.47 14.06 29.00
C PHE A 26 3.97 14.89 27.82
N ASP A 27 4.56 16.06 27.64
CA ASP A 27 4.30 16.93 26.50
C ASP A 27 4.98 16.36 25.23
N LEU A 28 4.29 15.41 24.58
CA LEU A 28 4.78 14.79 23.35
C LEU A 28 5.15 15.81 22.27
N PRO A 29 4.33 16.84 21.94
CA PRO A 29 4.72 17.86 20.97
C PRO A 29 6.06 18.52 21.28
N SER A 30 6.27 19.01 22.51
CA SER A 30 7.52 19.68 22.89
C SER A 30 8.73 18.73 22.90
N GLU A 31 8.56 17.54 23.47
CA GLU A 31 9.62 16.53 23.55
C GLU A 31 10.03 16.02 22.17
N ARG A 32 9.05 15.78 21.29
CA ARG A 32 9.29 15.32 19.93
C ARG A 32 9.92 16.39 19.06
N ALA A 33 9.53 17.66 19.20
CA ALA A 33 10.17 18.78 18.50
C ALA A 33 11.67 18.86 18.85
N LYS A 34 12.01 18.83 20.15
CA LYS A 34 13.41 18.80 20.62
C LYS A 34 14.18 17.57 20.13
N LEU A 35 13.53 16.40 20.08
CA LEU A 35 14.14 15.20 19.52
C LEU A 35 14.43 15.41 18.03
N ARG A 36 13.45 15.86 17.25
CA ARG A 36 13.56 16.04 15.80
C ARG A 36 14.60 17.09 15.40
N GLU A 37 14.66 18.22 16.10
CA GLU A 37 15.70 19.23 15.91
C GLU A 37 17.09 18.60 16.09
N TRP A 38 17.29 17.87 17.18
CA TRP A 38 18.56 17.18 17.45
C TRP A 38 18.88 16.10 16.40
N LEU A 39 17.88 15.32 15.97
CA LEU A 39 18.05 14.30 14.93
C LEU A 39 18.38 14.92 13.56
N ALA A 40 17.74 16.04 13.23
CA ALA A 40 17.99 16.80 12.00
C ALA A 40 19.45 17.26 11.94
N ASP A 41 19.99 17.79 13.05
CA ASP A 41 21.39 18.17 13.14
C ASP A 41 22.33 16.98 12.92
N LYS A 42 22.01 15.80 13.47
CA LYS A 42 22.80 14.58 13.24
C LYS A 42 22.79 14.15 11.77
N HIS A 43 21.65 14.24 11.12
CA HIS A 43 21.55 13.98 9.68
C HIS A 43 22.36 15.00 8.87
N ALA A 44 22.27 16.30 9.18
CA ALA A 44 23.05 17.32 8.52
C ALA A 44 24.57 17.16 8.75
N ASP A 45 24.99 16.77 9.96
CA ASP A 45 26.38 16.40 10.27
C ASP A 45 26.88 15.25 9.39
N LEU A 46 26.08 14.19 9.22
CA LEU A 46 26.43 13.07 8.34
C LEU A 46 26.48 13.50 6.86
N GLY A 47 25.56 14.37 6.44
CA GLY A 47 25.57 14.97 5.10
C GLY A 47 26.91 15.62 4.77
N ASP A 48 27.44 16.42 5.71
CA ASP A 48 28.76 17.04 5.55
C ASP A 48 29.89 16.00 5.43
N GLU A 49 29.85 14.92 6.20
CA GLU A 49 30.87 13.86 6.14
C GLU A 49 30.89 13.16 4.78
N TYR A 50 29.73 12.86 4.19
CA TYR A 50 29.65 12.30 2.84
C TYR A 50 30.07 13.33 1.76
N ALA A 51 29.68 14.59 1.90
CA ALA A 51 30.06 15.65 0.96
C ALA A 51 31.57 15.90 0.94
N LYS A 52 32.25 15.83 2.09
CA LYS A 52 33.73 15.96 2.20
C LYS A 52 34.48 14.91 1.38
N VAL A 53 33.90 13.72 1.19
CA VAL A 53 34.46 12.63 0.39
C VAL A 53 33.83 12.52 -1.00
N LEU A 54 33.14 13.58 -1.44
CA LEU A 54 32.54 13.71 -2.77
C LEU A 54 31.45 12.67 -3.08
N ILE A 55 30.78 12.12 -2.05
CA ILE A 55 29.62 11.22 -2.20
C ILE A 55 28.34 12.05 -2.02
N PHE A 56 28.06 12.90 -3.01
CA PHE A 56 26.97 13.88 -2.97
C PHE A 56 25.58 13.26 -3.01
N THR A 57 25.41 12.09 -3.62
CA THR A 57 24.14 11.36 -3.67
C THR A 57 23.66 10.97 -2.27
N ILE A 58 24.55 10.46 -1.41
CA ILE A 58 24.22 10.12 -0.02
C ILE A 58 24.12 11.39 0.83
N ALA A 59 25.02 12.36 0.64
CA ALA A 59 24.96 13.63 1.36
C ALA A 59 23.60 14.31 1.20
N ARG A 60 23.10 14.38 -0.04
CA ARG A 60 21.77 14.92 -0.36
C ARG A 60 20.66 14.22 0.40
N LYS A 61 20.64 12.89 0.41
CA LYS A 61 19.66 12.09 1.18
C LYS A 61 19.69 12.42 2.68
N GLN A 62 20.87 12.66 3.25
CA GLN A 62 20.98 13.05 4.66
C GLN A 62 20.46 14.47 4.89
N TYR A 63 20.78 15.44 4.03
CA TYR A 63 20.26 16.81 4.15
C TYR A 63 18.73 16.86 3.94
N ASP A 64 18.20 16.11 2.99
CA ASP A 64 16.75 16.00 2.78
C ASP A 64 16.08 15.41 4.01
N ARG A 65 16.64 14.35 4.60
CA ARG A 65 16.13 13.80 5.86
C ARG A 65 16.17 14.79 7.02
N ALA A 66 17.23 15.59 7.12
CA ALA A 66 17.31 16.65 8.12
C ALA A 66 16.19 17.69 7.94
N ARG A 67 15.89 18.10 6.69
CA ARG A 67 14.77 19.01 6.37
C ARG A 67 13.39 18.39 6.60
N GLU A 68 13.25 17.08 6.42
CA GLU A 68 12.00 16.39 6.77
C GLU A 68 11.71 16.42 8.28
N LEU A 69 12.77 16.26 9.08
CA LEU A 69 12.68 16.28 10.54
C LEU A 69 12.51 17.70 11.08
N GLU A 70 13.26 18.65 10.52
CA GLU A 70 13.17 20.07 10.85
C GLU A 70 13.26 20.93 9.58
N PRO A 71 12.12 21.43 9.05
CA PRO A 71 12.03 22.13 7.77
C PRO A 71 12.96 23.34 7.63
N ASP A 72 13.28 24.02 8.72
CA ASP A 72 14.15 25.20 8.75
C ASP A 72 15.60 24.89 9.15
N ASN A 73 16.02 23.61 9.14
CA ASN A 73 17.38 23.23 9.49
C ASN A 73 18.41 23.94 8.60
N ARG A 74 19.04 24.99 9.16
CA ARG A 74 19.95 25.87 8.44
C ARG A 74 21.11 25.12 7.81
N LYS A 75 21.66 24.16 8.53
CA LYS A 75 22.82 23.39 8.09
C LYS A 75 22.48 22.55 6.86
N ALA A 76 21.34 21.88 6.87
CA ALA A 76 20.87 21.08 5.76
C ALA A 76 20.60 21.92 4.50
N TRP A 77 19.93 23.06 4.64
CA TRP A 77 19.70 23.97 3.52
C TRP A 77 21.01 24.49 2.91
N GLN A 78 21.97 24.88 3.75
CA GLN A 78 23.29 25.31 3.29
C GLN A 78 24.05 24.17 2.61
N GLY A 79 23.97 22.95 3.14
CA GLY A 79 24.56 21.74 2.55
C GLY A 79 23.99 21.39 1.17
N LEU A 80 22.73 21.73 0.90
CA LEU A 80 22.11 21.59 -0.42
C LEU A 80 22.41 22.75 -1.38
N GLY A 81 23.12 23.79 -0.92
CA GLY A 81 23.48 24.93 -1.76
C GLY A 81 22.57 26.15 -1.66
N TYR A 82 21.69 26.20 -0.66
CA TYR A 82 20.76 27.32 -0.48
C TYR A 82 21.32 28.35 0.51
N LYS A 83 20.97 29.62 0.27
CA LYS A 83 21.22 30.74 1.18
C LYS A 83 19.91 31.37 1.63
N LYS A 84 19.82 31.71 2.91
CA LYS A 84 18.65 32.40 3.47
C LYS A 84 18.64 33.87 3.01
N LYS A 85 17.61 34.29 2.29
CA LYS A 85 17.35 35.67 1.85
C LYS A 85 15.98 36.11 2.38
N GLY A 86 15.99 36.86 3.47
CA GLY A 86 14.77 37.14 4.25
C GLY A 86 14.24 35.85 4.88
N ASP A 87 12.95 35.58 4.69
CA ASP A 87 12.29 34.37 5.20
C ASP A 87 12.40 33.16 4.25
N ASN A 88 13.00 33.34 3.08
CA ASN A 88 13.06 32.31 2.05
C ASN A 88 14.48 31.74 1.88
N TRP A 89 14.55 30.44 1.63
CA TRP A 89 15.76 29.76 1.15
C TRP A 89 15.85 29.87 -0.36
N VAL A 90 16.94 30.45 -0.87
CA VAL A 90 17.16 30.66 -2.30
C VAL A 90 18.39 29.88 -2.73
N LEU A 91 18.26 29.07 -3.78
CA LEU A 91 19.36 28.32 -4.35
C LEU A 91 20.47 29.28 -4.80
N ASP A 92 21.70 29.01 -4.38
CA ASP A 92 22.87 29.81 -4.72
C ASP A 92 23.89 28.98 -5.50
N GLU A 93 24.38 27.89 -4.91
CA GLU A 93 25.32 26.96 -5.54
C GLU A 93 24.92 25.53 -5.18
N ALA A 94 24.16 24.89 -6.07
CA ALA A 94 23.62 23.56 -5.83
C ALA A 94 24.71 22.54 -5.51
N LEU A 95 24.42 21.64 -4.55
CA LEU A 95 25.24 20.45 -4.35
C LEU A 95 25.33 19.67 -5.67
N PRO A 96 26.52 19.20 -6.11
CA PRO A 96 26.66 18.48 -7.37
C PRO A 96 25.69 17.30 -7.49
N GLU A 97 25.16 17.07 -8.69
CA GLU A 97 24.16 16.02 -8.93
C GLU A 97 24.75 14.61 -8.82
N GLU A 98 25.96 14.42 -9.33
CA GLU A 98 26.69 13.17 -9.41
C GLU A 98 27.84 13.11 -8.41
N ASP A 99 28.17 11.91 -7.93
CA ASP A 99 29.30 11.69 -7.02
C ASP A 99 30.64 12.00 -7.72
N GLY A 100 31.56 12.64 -7.01
CA GLY A 100 32.90 12.97 -7.52
C GLY A 100 33.90 11.81 -7.45
N VAL A 101 33.49 10.64 -6.93
CA VAL A 101 34.28 9.41 -6.86
C VAL A 101 33.47 8.23 -7.37
N SER A 102 34.14 7.23 -7.96
CA SER A 102 33.47 6.03 -8.50
C SER A 102 34.32 4.76 -8.33
N GLY A 103 33.72 3.60 -8.62
CA GLY A 103 34.41 2.31 -8.61
C GLY A 103 35.08 1.99 -7.26
N ARG A 104 36.37 1.68 -7.28
CA ARG A 104 37.12 1.29 -6.06
C ARG A 104 37.36 2.47 -5.12
N GLU A 105 37.52 3.67 -5.65
CA GLU A 105 37.74 4.89 -4.84
C GLU A 105 36.50 5.22 -4.02
N TYR A 106 35.31 5.05 -4.60
CA TYR A 106 34.04 5.17 -3.90
C TYR A 106 33.95 4.22 -2.69
N LEU A 107 34.30 2.94 -2.88
CA LEU A 107 34.24 1.93 -1.82
C LEU A 107 35.24 2.21 -0.69
N GLU A 108 36.34 2.90 -0.96
CA GLU A 108 37.28 3.32 0.08
C GLU A 108 36.81 4.59 0.79
N ALA A 109 36.35 5.58 0.02
CA ALA A 109 35.87 6.87 0.50
C ALA A 109 34.66 6.73 1.46
N ILE A 110 33.78 5.77 1.20
CA ILE A 110 32.54 5.60 1.97
C ILE A 110 32.74 5.00 3.37
N LYS A 111 33.85 4.28 3.63
CA LYS A 111 34.04 3.52 4.89
C LYS A 111 33.96 4.40 6.12
N LYS A 112 34.70 5.52 6.14
CA LYS A 112 34.76 6.41 7.30
C LYS A 112 33.39 7.08 7.57
N PRO A 113 32.71 7.67 6.57
CA PRO A 113 31.33 8.14 6.75
C PRO A 113 30.36 7.05 7.25
N ASP A 114 30.46 5.82 6.74
CA ASP A 114 29.59 4.71 7.17
C ASP A 114 29.86 4.28 8.63
N GLU A 115 31.12 4.27 9.07
CA GLU A 115 31.47 4.05 10.48
C GLU A 115 30.91 5.16 11.39
N GLU A 116 30.98 6.43 10.95
CA GLU A 116 30.42 7.56 11.71
C GLU A 116 28.89 7.52 11.72
N LYS A 117 28.27 7.12 10.61
CA LYS A 117 26.83 6.87 10.51
C LYS A 117 26.39 5.81 11.49
N ALA A 118 27.08 4.68 11.58
CA ALA A 118 26.75 3.61 12.54
C ALA A 118 26.77 4.12 13.99
N LYS A 119 27.82 4.84 14.39
CA LYS A 119 27.93 5.47 15.73
C LYS A 119 26.85 6.51 15.98
N THR A 120 26.51 7.29 14.96
CA THR A 120 25.47 8.32 15.04
C THR A 120 24.10 7.68 15.19
N TRP A 121 23.80 6.63 14.43
CA TRP A 121 22.56 5.87 14.51
C TRP A 121 22.36 5.23 15.88
N GLU A 122 23.41 4.65 16.48
CA GLU A 122 23.34 4.12 17.86
C GLU A 122 22.94 5.21 18.87
N LYS A 123 23.57 6.40 18.80
CA LYS A 123 23.21 7.54 19.66
C LYS A 123 21.78 8.02 19.43
N CYS A 124 21.34 8.05 18.17
CA CYS A 124 19.98 8.42 17.81
C CYS A 124 18.96 7.43 18.36
N ALA A 125 19.21 6.13 18.18
CA ALA A 125 18.37 5.07 18.73
C ALA A 125 18.28 5.18 20.26
N ASP A 126 19.41 5.35 20.96
CA ASP A 126 19.41 5.51 22.42
C ASP A 126 18.60 6.70 22.91
N ARG A 127 18.66 7.83 22.18
CA ARG A 127 17.88 9.01 22.53
C ARG A 127 16.39 8.79 22.31
N CYS A 128 16.01 8.16 21.19
CA CYS A 128 14.62 7.80 20.91
C CYS A 128 14.08 6.82 21.97
N ARG A 129 14.87 5.78 22.33
CA ARG A 129 14.51 4.79 23.35
C ARG A 129 14.28 5.44 24.71
N LYS A 130 15.18 6.31 25.16
CA LYS A 130 15.01 7.03 26.44
C LYS A 130 13.72 7.84 26.49
N LEU A 131 13.35 8.48 25.38
CA LEU A 131 12.15 9.30 25.31
C LEU A 131 10.89 8.43 25.23
N MET A 132 10.94 7.34 24.46
CA MET A 132 9.91 6.29 24.42
C MET A 132 9.64 5.73 25.82
N ASP A 133 10.69 5.36 26.56
CA ASP A 133 10.59 4.86 27.93
C ASP A 133 10.01 5.90 28.89
N LYS A 134 10.37 7.18 28.71
CA LYS A 134 9.84 8.29 29.50
C LYS A 134 8.33 8.43 29.28
N ALA A 135 7.88 8.38 28.03
CA ALA A 135 6.45 8.39 27.69
C ALA A 135 5.71 7.18 28.28
N ALA A 136 6.28 5.98 28.13
CA ALA A 136 5.70 4.76 28.68
C ALA A 136 5.57 4.81 30.22
N LYS A 137 6.58 5.31 30.93
CA LYS A 137 6.55 5.50 32.39
C LYS A 137 5.54 6.56 32.84
N ALA A 138 5.25 7.55 31.99
CA ALA A 138 4.20 8.53 32.23
C ALA A 138 2.78 8.00 31.96
N GLY A 139 2.64 6.76 31.48
CA GLY A 139 1.37 6.16 31.10
C GLY A 139 0.86 6.60 29.72
N ASP A 140 1.64 7.37 28.96
CA ASP A 140 1.26 7.82 27.62
C ASP A 140 1.71 6.79 26.56
N ALA A 141 0.90 5.74 26.40
CA ALA A 141 1.14 4.68 25.43
C ALA A 141 1.17 5.19 23.97
N ARG A 142 0.41 6.26 23.67
CA ARG A 142 0.35 6.85 22.33
C ARG A 142 1.67 7.54 22.00
N ALA A 143 2.15 8.39 22.89
CA ALA A 143 3.45 9.04 22.75
C ALA A 143 4.58 8.01 22.62
N ALA A 144 4.56 6.97 23.46
CA ALA A 144 5.58 5.92 23.39
C ALA A 144 5.58 5.22 22.02
N ARG A 145 4.41 4.90 21.44
CA ARG A 145 4.32 4.32 20.08
C ARG A 145 4.83 5.26 18.99
N ILE A 146 4.50 6.54 19.07
CA ILE A 146 4.99 7.54 18.10
C ILE A 146 6.51 7.62 18.14
N LEU A 147 7.10 7.61 19.35
CA LEU A 147 8.55 7.64 19.54
C LEU A 147 9.23 6.32 19.15
N ALA A 148 8.52 5.19 19.22
CA ALA A 148 8.99 3.92 18.69
C ALA A 148 9.21 3.97 17.17
N ILE A 149 8.40 4.74 16.41
CA ILE A 149 8.62 4.94 14.97
C ILE A 149 9.97 5.62 14.72
N ASP A 150 10.23 6.70 15.47
CA ASP A 150 11.48 7.45 15.36
C ASP A 150 12.67 6.54 15.75
N LEU A 151 12.53 5.68 16.77
CA LEU A 151 13.53 4.65 17.13
C LEU A 151 13.75 3.63 16.02
N LEU A 152 12.69 3.06 15.45
CA LEU A 152 12.78 2.01 14.42
C LEU A 152 13.44 2.49 13.12
N TYR A 153 13.47 3.80 12.87
CA TYR A 153 14.26 4.34 11.77
C TYR A 153 15.77 4.13 11.96
N TYR A 154 16.27 4.24 13.20
CA TYR A 154 17.70 4.09 13.52
C TYR A 154 18.08 2.69 13.98
N LEU A 155 17.13 1.94 14.54
CA LEU A 155 17.29 0.56 14.97
C LEU A 155 16.08 -0.28 14.56
N PRO A 156 15.99 -0.72 13.29
CA PRO A 156 14.82 -1.39 12.73
C PRO A 156 14.39 -2.68 13.43
N ASP A 157 15.31 -3.34 14.13
CA ASP A 157 15.09 -4.62 14.80
C ASP A 157 14.93 -4.48 16.32
N ASP A 158 14.75 -3.25 16.85
CA ASP A 158 14.53 -3.03 18.28
C ASP A 158 13.27 -3.78 18.75
N PRO A 159 13.41 -4.81 19.60
CA PRO A 159 12.30 -5.70 19.94
C PRO A 159 11.24 -5.02 20.80
N GLU A 160 11.62 -4.03 21.61
CA GLU A 160 10.69 -3.32 22.50
C GLU A 160 9.83 -2.36 21.69
N ALA A 161 10.46 -1.58 20.81
CA ALA A 161 9.77 -0.68 19.89
C ALA A 161 8.80 -1.46 18.98
N ARG A 162 9.23 -2.59 18.42
CA ARG A 162 8.37 -3.46 17.59
C ARG A 162 7.18 -4.03 18.36
N LYS A 163 7.40 -4.56 19.57
CA LYS A 163 6.31 -5.07 20.42
C LYS A 163 5.33 -3.98 20.83
N LEU A 164 5.82 -2.78 21.14
CA LEU A 164 4.98 -1.63 21.49
C LEU A 164 4.03 -1.24 20.33
N ARG A 165 4.48 -1.49 19.10
CA ARG A 165 3.77 -1.34 17.83
C ARG A 165 2.91 -2.55 17.44
N GLY A 166 2.74 -3.53 18.33
CA GLY A 166 1.94 -4.72 18.03
C GLY A 166 2.55 -5.61 16.94
N HIS A 167 3.87 -5.56 16.76
CA HIS A 167 4.59 -6.47 15.88
C HIS A 167 5.12 -7.66 16.66
N SER A 168 5.15 -8.81 16.01
CA SER A 168 5.90 -9.97 16.45
C SER A 168 6.91 -10.42 15.41
N LEU A 169 7.96 -11.09 15.90
CA LEU A 169 8.99 -11.66 15.06
C LEU A 169 8.48 -12.97 14.46
N HIS A 170 8.48 -13.06 13.14
CA HIS A 170 8.12 -14.26 12.41
C HIS A 170 9.26 -14.65 11.49
N GLU A 171 9.81 -15.83 11.72
CA GLU A 171 11.06 -16.29 11.09
C GLU A 171 12.17 -15.27 11.39
N GLU A 172 12.45 -14.37 10.45
CA GLU A 172 13.51 -13.35 10.53
C GLU A 172 12.98 -11.94 10.30
N ALA A 173 11.65 -11.72 10.27
CA ALA A 173 11.06 -10.42 9.97
C ALA A 173 10.00 -10.00 10.99
N TRP A 174 10.10 -8.76 11.47
CA TRP A 174 9.08 -8.12 12.28
C TRP A 174 7.86 -7.74 11.45
N ARG A 175 6.66 -8.14 11.90
CA ARG A 175 5.41 -7.92 11.17
C ARG A 175 4.28 -7.59 12.14
N PRO A 176 3.28 -6.79 11.74
CA PRO A 176 2.09 -6.61 12.53
C PRO A 176 1.36 -7.94 12.79
N ASP A 177 0.88 -8.13 14.02
CA ASP A 177 0.22 -9.38 14.43
C ASP A 177 -1.05 -9.66 13.62
N PHE A 178 -1.84 -8.63 13.32
CA PHE A 178 -3.08 -8.79 12.55
C PHE A 178 -2.80 -9.27 11.10
N VAL A 179 -1.67 -8.87 10.51
CA VAL A 179 -1.27 -9.27 9.16
C VAL A 179 -0.96 -10.76 9.11
N LYS A 180 -0.42 -11.34 10.20
CA LYS A 180 -0.17 -12.78 10.24
C LYS A 180 -1.46 -13.57 10.10
N ALA A 181 -2.47 -13.27 10.91
CA ALA A 181 -3.75 -13.97 10.86
C ALA A 181 -4.37 -13.90 9.47
N TRP A 182 -4.34 -12.72 8.84
CA TRP A 182 -4.85 -12.52 7.49
C TRP A 182 -4.06 -13.27 6.42
N ARG A 183 -2.73 -13.34 6.54
CA ARG A 183 -1.88 -14.10 5.63
C ARG A 183 -2.09 -15.60 5.75
N GLU A 184 -2.20 -16.11 6.97
CA GLU A 184 -2.46 -17.54 7.19
C GLU A 184 -3.84 -17.91 6.64
N GLU A 185 -4.86 -17.10 6.92
CA GLU A 185 -6.20 -17.27 6.37
C GLU A 185 -6.18 -17.22 4.83
N GLY A 186 -5.56 -16.21 4.24
CA GLY A 186 -5.48 -16.05 2.80
C GLY A 186 -4.66 -17.14 2.10
N LYS A 187 -3.57 -17.59 2.71
CA LYS A 187 -2.80 -18.75 2.25
C LYS A 187 -3.65 -20.02 2.29
N ASN A 188 -4.37 -20.26 3.39
CA ASN A 188 -5.25 -21.42 3.52
C ASN A 188 -6.39 -21.39 2.48
N ILE A 189 -6.96 -20.22 2.21
CA ILE A 189 -7.93 -20.02 1.13
C ILE A 189 -7.27 -20.37 -0.21
N HIS A 190 -6.12 -19.77 -0.52
CA HIS A 190 -5.42 -19.97 -1.78
C HIS A 190 -5.03 -21.44 -2.03
N GLU A 191 -4.47 -22.12 -1.02
CA GLU A 191 -4.07 -23.52 -1.10
C GLU A 191 -5.27 -24.48 -1.13
N GLY A 192 -6.40 -24.08 -0.53
CA GLY A 192 -7.64 -24.84 -0.53
C GLY A 192 -8.39 -24.82 -1.86
N GLU A 193 -8.11 -23.86 -2.75
CA GLU A 193 -8.78 -23.77 -4.05
C GLU A 193 -8.18 -24.73 -5.10
N GLY A 194 -9.08 -25.28 -5.92
CA GLY A 194 -8.76 -26.18 -7.02
C GLY A 194 -8.15 -25.48 -8.23
N PHE A 195 -7.78 -26.27 -9.24
CA PHE A 195 -7.20 -25.77 -10.48
C PHE A 195 -8.21 -25.62 -11.63
N GLY A 196 -9.48 -25.95 -11.39
CA GLY A 196 -10.51 -26.06 -12.42
C GLY A 196 -10.27 -27.22 -13.39
N ASP A 197 -11.27 -27.47 -14.23
CA ASP A 197 -11.21 -28.47 -15.28
C ASP A 197 -10.44 -27.94 -16.49
N GLU A 198 -9.79 -28.85 -17.22
CA GLU A 198 -9.20 -28.52 -18.52
C GLU A 198 -10.29 -28.14 -19.52
N LEU A 199 -10.06 -27.07 -20.29
CA LEU A 199 -10.94 -26.74 -21.40
C LEU A 199 -10.23 -27.01 -22.73
N GLU A 200 -10.50 -28.18 -23.29
CA GLU A 200 -9.98 -28.62 -24.59
C GLU A 200 -10.67 -27.94 -25.78
N GLY A 201 -10.08 -28.09 -26.96
CA GLY A 201 -10.58 -27.51 -28.21
C GLY A 201 -9.95 -26.17 -28.54
N GLU A 202 -10.41 -25.56 -29.63
CA GLU A 202 -9.87 -24.29 -30.09
C GLU A 202 -10.47 -23.09 -29.34
N ASP A 203 -9.77 -21.96 -29.35
CA ASP A 203 -10.25 -20.68 -28.81
C ASP A 203 -10.26 -19.65 -29.94
N GLU A 204 -11.42 -19.10 -30.27
CA GLU A 204 -11.57 -18.16 -31.38
C GLU A 204 -10.75 -16.88 -31.18
N GLN A 205 -10.60 -16.38 -29.94
CA GLN A 205 -9.75 -15.22 -29.68
C GLN A 205 -8.27 -15.58 -29.87
N ALA A 206 -7.85 -16.79 -29.46
CA ALA A 206 -6.49 -17.25 -29.69
C ALA A 206 -6.17 -17.35 -31.18
N LYS A 207 -7.09 -17.89 -32.00
CA LYS A 207 -6.95 -17.93 -33.47
C LYS A 207 -6.75 -16.53 -34.08
N LEU A 208 -7.58 -15.57 -33.68
CA LEU A 208 -7.52 -14.21 -34.19
C LEU A 208 -6.14 -13.57 -33.95
N ILE A 209 -5.56 -13.78 -32.78
CA ILE A 209 -4.24 -13.22 -32.44
C ILE A 209 -3.07 -14.11 -32.89
N GLY A 210 -3.34 -15.30 -33.46
CA GLY A 210 -2.31 -16.24 -33.89
C GLY A 210 -1.60 -16.96 -32.73
N ALA A 211 -2.31 -17.21 -31.63
CA ALA A 211 -1.81 -17.86 -30.43
C ALA A 211 -2.58 -19.13 -30.09
N THR A 212 -2.13 -19.85 -29.06
CA THR A 212 -2.88 -20.92 -28.40
C THR A 212 -3.06 -20.57 -26.93
N PHE A 213 -4.21 -20.86 -26.36
CA PHE A 213 -4.44 -20.67 -24.93
C PHE A 213 -4.44 -22.00 -24.18
N ALA A 214 -3.66 -22.09 -23.11
CA ALA A 214 -3.93 -23.00 -22.03
C ALA A 214 -5.11 -22.47 -21.21
N ARG A 215 -6.11 -23.33 -20.93
CA ARG A 215 -7.39 -22.89 -20.35
C ARG A 215 -7.84 -23.78 -19.19
N ARG A 216 -8.39 -23.13 -18.16
CA ARG A 216 -9.06 -23.80 -17.05
C ARG A 216 -10.45 -23.20 -16.83
N LYS A 217 -11.41 -24.05 -16.44
CA LYS A 217 -12.80 -23.66 -16.22
C LYS A 217 -13.30 -24.18 -14.88
N SER A 218 -14.10 -23.37 -14.21
CA SER A 218 -14.96 -23.75 -13.10
C SER A 218 -16.34 -23.12 -13.32
N GLU A 219 -17.22 -23.20 -12.33
CA GLU A 219 -18.58 -22.65 -12.41
C GLU A 219 -18.58 -21.16 -12.80
N TRP A 220 -17.81 -20.33 -12.09
CA TRP A 220 -17.85 -18.87 -12.22
C TRP A 220 -16.70 -18.27 -13.02
N LEU A 221 -15.70 -19.07 -13.39
CA LEU A 221 -14.43 -18.56 -13.91
C LEU A 221 -13.92 -19.38 -15.09
N ILE A 222 -13.47 -18.68 -16.14
CA ILE A 222 -12.55 -19.22 -17.13
C ILE A 222 -11.22 -18.46 -17.00
N THR A 223 -10.13 -19.20 -16.88
CA THR A 223 -8.78 -18.62 -17.00
C THR A 223 -8.13 -19.09 -18.29
N ARG A 224 -7.42 -18.16 -18.95
CA ARG A 224 -6.72 -18.41 -20.20
C ARG A 224 -5.33 -17.80 -20.14
N THR A 225 -4.36 -18.44 -20.77
CA THR A 225 -3.02 -17.86 -20.91
C THR A 225 -2.28 -18.41 -22.13
N THR A 226 -1.44 -17.59 -22.76
CA THR A 226 -0.57 -18.01 -23.88
C THR A 226 0.72 -18.69 -23.43
N TYR A 227 0.99 -18.75 -22.12
CA TYR A 227 2.13 -19.46 -21.57
C TYR A 227 1.93 -20.98 -21.64
N ASP A 228 1.64 -21.61 -20.50
CA ASP A 228 1.50 -23.04 -20.39
C ASP A 228 0.35 -23.41 -19.45
N VAL A 229 0.11 -24.71 -19.39
CA VAL A 229 -0.94 -25.30 -18.57
C VAL A 229 -0.71 -25.09 -17.07
N THR A 230 0.55 -25.06 -16.61
CA THR A 230 0.89 -24.81 -15.21
C THR A 230 0.51 -23.37 -14.82
N ARG A 231 0.81 -22.40 -15.68
CA ARG A 231 0.42 -21.00 -15.49
C ARG A 231 -1.09 -20.85 -15.45
N ALA A 232 -1.81 -21.51 -16.35
CA ALA A 232 -3.28 -21.49 -16.36
C ALA A 232 -3.88 -22.01 -15.03
N LYS A 233 -3.31 -23.10 -14.48
CA LYS A 233 -3.72 -23.67 -13.18
C LYS A 233 -3.49 -22.69 -12.03
N LEU A 234 -2.30 -22.11 -11.94
CA LEU A 234 -1.94 -21.17 -10.87
C LEU A 234 -2.82 -19.90 -10.92
N LEU A 235 -3.05 -19.37 -12.13
CA LEU A 235 -3.98 -18.25 -12.33
C LEU A 235 -5.40 -18.59 -11.90
N HIS A 236 -5.88 -19.81 -12.24
CA HIS A 236 -7.21 -20.26 -11.87
C HIS A 236 -7.40 -20.32 -10.35
N ARG A 237 -6.44 -20.94 -9.65
CA ARG A 237 -6.44 -21.02 -8.19
C ARG A 237 -6.46 -19.64 -7.54
N ALA A 238 -5.55 -18.75 -7.95
CA ALA A 238 -5.47 -17.39 -7.40
C ALA A 238 -6.77 -16.60 -7.57
N ALA A 239 -7.38 -16.72 -8.75
CA ALA A 239 -8.64 -16.07 -9.06
C ALA A 239 -9.82 -16.64 -8.26
N LEU A 240 -9.94 -17.96 -8.12
CA LEU A 240 -10.95 -18.59 -7.25
C LEU A 240 -10.80 -18.15 -5.79
N ALA A 241 -9.56 -18.14 -5.29
CA ALA A 241 -9.24 -17.70 -3.94
C ALA A 241 -9.66 -16.25 -3.70
N THR A 242 -9.46 -15.40 -4.71
CA THR A 242 -9.90 -13.99 -4.70
C THR A 242 -11.42 -13.86 -4.70
N ILE A 243 -12.14 -14.65 -5.52
CA ILE A 243 -13.61 -14.65 -5.52
C ILE A 243 -14.13 -15.03 -4.14
N LYS A 244 -13.61 -16.13 -3.58
CA LYS A 244 -13.99 -16.61 -2.25
C LYS A 244 -13.71 -15.58 -1.18
N ARG A 245 -12.49 -15.01 -1.14
CA ARG A 245 -12.15 -14.01 -0.14
C ARG A 245 -13.02 -12.76 -0.24
N ALA A 246 -13.26 -12.25 -1.47
CA ALA A 246 -14.10 -11.08 -1.68
C ALA A 246 -15.56 -11.33 -1.24
N THR A 247 -16.11 -12.51 -1.55
CA THR A 247 -17.49 -12.88 -1.17
C THR A 247 -17.63 -13.08 0.34
N GLU A 248 -16.66 -13.72 1.01
CA GLU A 248 -16.61 -13.86 2.48
C GLU A 248 -16.53 -12.50 3.18
N LEU A 249 -15.64 -11.62 2.73
CA LEU A 249 -15.48 -10.28 3.30
C LEU A 249 -16.75 -9.44 3.12
N LEU A 250 -17.42 -9.52 1.97
CA LEU A 250 -18.65 -8.79 1.69
C LEU A 250 -19.92 -9.48 2.23
N ALA A 251 -19.79 -10.65 2.88
CA ALA A 251 -20.92 -11.47 3.33
C ALA A 251 -21.97 -11.72 2.20
N ILE A 252 -21.48 -12.10 1.02
CA ILE A 252 -22.31 -12.36 -0.16
C ILE A 252 -22.81 -13.79 -0.14
N ASP A 253 -24.13 -13.96 -0.19
CA ASP A 253 -24.84 -15.22 -0.33
C ASP A 253 -25.28 -15.52 -1.78
N LYS A 254 -25.31 -14.50 -2.64
CA LYS A 254 -25.60 -14.62 -4.08
C LYS A 254 -24.39 -15.06 -4.92
N PRO A 255 -24.61 -15.69 -6.09
CA PRO A 255 -23.53 -16.01 -7.02
C PRO A 255 -22.65 -14.78 -7.36
N PRO A 256 -21.32 -14.95 -7.46
CA PRO A 256 -20.44 -13.87 -7.89
C PRO A 256 -20.77 -13.47 -9.33
N PHE A 257 -20.37 -12.26 -9.70
CA PHE A 257 -20.55 -11.72 -11.06
C PHE A 257 -22.00 -11.73 -11.59
N GLY A 258 -22.99 -11.69 -10.69
CA GLY A 258 -24.41 -11.77 -11.07
C GLY A 258 -24.81 -13.12 -11.66
N GLY A 259 -24.05 -14.19 -11.38
CA GLY A 259 -24.27 -15.51 -11.95
C GLY A 259 -23.66 -15.72 -13.34
N HIS A 260 -22.91 -14.74 -13.85
CA HIS A 260 -22.19 -14.89 -15.11
C HIS A 260 -20.80 -15.50 -14.92
N GLN A 261 -20.34 -16.26 -15.90
CA GLN A 261 -18.96 -16.72 -15.94
C GLN A 261 -18.04 -15.57 -16.35
N TYR A 262 -17.01 -15.30 -15.54
CA TYR A 262 -16.01 -14.27 -15.82
C TYR A 262 -14.76 -14.88 -16.45
N THR A 263 -14.23 -14.26 -17.50
CA THR A 263 -13.00 -14.71 -18.17
C THR A 263 -11.82 -13.82 -17.79
N ILE A 264 -10.73 -14.40 -17.28
CA ILE A 264 -9.44 -13.72 -17.19
C ILE A 264 -8.42 -14.31 -18.17
N THR A 265 -7.67 -13.44 -18.85
CA THR A 265 -6.66 -13.84 -19.82
C THR A 265 -5.31 -13.18 -19.51
N HIS A 266 -4.26 -13.99 -19.36
CA HIS A 266 -2.89 -13.51 -19.21
C HIS A 266 -2.07 -13.81 -20.47
N LEU A 267 -1.61 -12.77 -21.15
CA LEU A 267 -0.81 -12.86 -22.37
C LEU A 267 0.67 -12.81 -22.02
N GLN A 268 1.50 -13.53 -22.78
CA GLN A 268 2.94 -13.68 -22.55
C GLN A 268 3.73 -12.51 -23.11
N THR A 269 3.27 -11.94 -24.22
CA THR A 269 4.02 -10.91 -24.93
C THR A 269 3.18 -9.66 -25.18
N GLN A 270 3.84 -8.51 -25.21
CA GLN A 270 3.19 -7.25 -25.56
C GLN A 270 2.55 -7.29 -26.97
N PRO A 271 3.18 -7.89 -28.01
CA PRO A 271 2.54 -8.08 -29.32
C PRO A 271 1.21 -8.86 -29.28
N GLU A 272 1.08 -9.86 -28.40
CA GLU A 272 -0.19 -10.57 -28.20
C GLU A 272 -1.25 -9.65 -27.59
N TYR A 273 -0.87 -8.82 -26.61
CA TYR A 273 -1.75 -7.80 -26.02
C TYR A 273 -2.23 -6.79 -27.06
N GLU A 274 -1.32 -6.25 -27.87
CA GLU A 274 -1.69 -5.34 -28.94
C GLU A 274 -2.57 -6.01 -30.00
N SER A 275 -2.37 -7.31 -30.25
CA SER A 275 -3.24 -8.10 -31.13
C SER A 275 -4.64 -8.30 -30.53
N MET A 276 -4.76 -8.49 -29.21
CA MET A 276 -6.06 -8.52 -28.54
C MET A 276 -6.79 -7.17 -28.69
N LEU A 277 -6.09 -6.05 -28.51
CA LEU A 277 -6.68 -4.72 -28.68
C LEU A 277 -7.16 -4.47 -30.12
N THR A 278 -6.35 -4.82 -31.11
CA THR A 278 -6.63 -4.49 -32.52
C THR A 278 -7.53 -5.50 -33.21
N LYS A 279 -7.38 -6.80 -32.95
CA LYS A 279 -8.12 -7.85 -33.68
C LYS A 279 -9.37 -8.33 -32.94
N VAL A 280 -9.32 -8.35 -31.60
CA VAL A 280 -10.44 -8.83 -30.79
C VAL A 280 -11.35 -7.67 -30.38
N LEU A 281 -10.77 -6.58 -29.84
CA LEU A 281 -11.56 -5.40 -29.47
C LEU A 281 -11.76 -4.40 -30.62
N GLN A 282 -11.01 -4.53 -31.72
CA GLN A 282 -11.12 -3.65 -32.88
C GLN A 282 -10.95 -2.17 -32.51
N LEU A 283 -10.07 -1.88 -31.54
CA LEU A 283 -9.73 -0.50 -31.17
C LEU A 283 -8.85 0.13 -32.25
N GLU A 284 -9.10 1.41 -32.53
CA GLU A 284 -8.36 2.20 -33.51
C GLU A 284 -8.07 3.61 -32.95
N GLY A 285 -7.19 4.35 -33.63
CA GLY A 285 -6.92 5.76 -33.32
C GLY A 285 -6.48 6.03 -31.88
N SER A 286 -7.04 7.06 -31.25
CA SER A 286 -6.70 7.46 -29.88
C SER A 286 -7.02 6.40 -28.83
N ASP A 287 -8.07 5.61 -29.05
CA ASP A 287 -8.51 4.59 -28.08
C ASP A 287 -7.52 3.42 -28.04
N LEU A 288 -7.00 3.02 -29.22
CA LEU A 288 -5.93 2.03 -29.31
C LEU A 288 -4.64 2.55 -28.66
N GLU A 289 -4.22 3.77 -29.00
CA GLU A 289 -2.99 4.36 -28.44
C GLU A 289 -3.08 4.54 -26.92
N PHE A 290 -4.27 4.84 -26.41
CA PHE A 290 -4.52 4.84 -24.98
C PHE A 290 -4.44 3.43 -24.37
N ALA A 291 -5.13 2.45 -24.95
CA ALA A 291 -5.15 1.09 -24.45
C ALA A 291 -3.77 0.41 -24.45
N LYS A 292 -2.91 0.72 -25.43
CA LYS A 292 -1.50 0.27 -25.49
C LYS A 292 -0.65 0.75 -24.31
N ARG A 293 -1.01 1.89 -23.70
CA ARG A 293 -0.31 2.43 -22.52
C ARG A 293 -0.75 1.73 -21.24
N LEU A 294 -1.89 1.05 -21.26
CA LEU A 294 -2.38 0.25 -20.15
C LEU A 294 -1.79 -1.17 -20.20
N ALA A 295 -1.70 -1.81 -19.03
CA ALA A 295 -1.25 -3.20 -18.93
C ALA A 295 -2.40 -4.22 -19.01
N GLY A 296 -3.65 -3.76 -19.18
CA GLY A 296 -4.80 -4.63 -19.33
C GLY A 296 -6.10 -3.88 -19.64
N HIS A 297 -7.09 -4.62 -20.14
CA HIS A 297 -8.34 -4.06 -20.64
C HIS A 297 -9.54 -4.99 -20.32
N GLY A 298 -10.69 -4.39 -20.01
CA GLY A 298 -11.94 -5.12 -19.85
C GLY A 298 -12.57 -5.49 -21.19
N GLN A 299 -13.35 -6.56 -21.22
CA GLN A 299 -14.11 -6.97 -22.41
C GLN A 299 -15.49 -7.47 -22.04
N SER A 300 -16.45 -7.30 -22.94
CA SER A 300 -17.85 -7.73 -22.75
C SER A 300 -18.14 -9.09 -23.39
N LYS A 301 -17.35 -9.53 -24.38
CA LYS A 301 -17.54 -10.79 -25.11
C LYS A 301 -16.20 -11.52 -25.34
N PRO A 302 -15.90 -12.58 -24.55
CA PRO A 302 -16.64 -13.00 -23.36
C PRO A 302 -16.55 -11.93 -22.26
N TYR A 303 -17.47 -11.96 -21.30
CA TYR A 303 -17.40 -11.05 -20.15
C TYR A 303 -16.13 -11.32 -19.35
N GLY A 304 -15.24 -10.33 -19.24
CA GLY A 304 -13.91 -10.60 -18.71
C GLY A 304 -12.92 -9.44 -18.72
N TYR A 305 -11.67 -9.80 -18.49
CA TYR A 305 -10.52 -8.90 -18.52
C TYR A 305 -9.29 -9.64 -19.05
N PHE A 306 -8.46 -8.96 -19.82
CA PHE A 306 -7.18 -9.50 -20.26
C PHE A 306 -6.06 -8.52 -19.96
N CYS A 307 -4.87 -9.05 -19.68
CA CYS A 307 -3.69 -8.25 -19.39
C CYS A 307 -2.43 -8.90 -19.93
N TRP A 308 -1.38 -8.09 -19.97
CA TRP A 308 0.00 -8.53 -20.17
C TRP A 308 0.88 -7.93 -19.08
N SER A 309 1.86 -8.69 -18.61
CA SER A 309 2.85 -8.22 -17.65
C SER A 309 4.22 -8.84 -17.93
N ASN A 310 5.28 -8.08 -17.64
CA ASN A 310 6.66 -8.59 -17.65
C ASN A 310 6.97 -9.57 -16.50
N SER A 311 6.01 -9.85 -15.62
CA SER A 311 6.19 -10.76 -14.48
C SER A 311 4.89 -11.45 -14.12
N ASP A 312 4.99 -12.71 -13.68
CA ASP A 312 3.81 -13.47 -13.23
C ASP A 312 3.13 -12.84 -12.01
N THR A 313 3.91 -12.28 -11.08
CA THR A 313 3.40 -11.56 -9.91
C THR A 313 2.56 -10.36 -10.31
N GLY A 314 3.07 -9.53 -11.24
CA GLY A 314 2.33 -8.36 -11.73
C GLY A 314 1.02 -8.73 -12.42
N ALA A 315 1.00 -9.83 -13.19
CA ALA A 315 -0.24 -10.32 -13.79
C ALA A 315 -1.22 -10.89 -12.76
N ASN A 316 -0.76 -11.65 -11.77
CA ASN A 316 -1.60 -12.16 -10.69
C ASN A 316 -2.28 -11.01 -9.96
N ASP A 317 -1.52 -9.96 -9.63
CA ASP A 317 -2.05 -8.78 -8.95
C ASP A 317 -3.11 -8.07 -9.76
N MET A 318 -2.85 -7.78 -11.04
CA MET A 318 -3.83 -7.10 -11.91
C MET A 318 -5.13 -7.89 -12.05
N LEU A 319 -5.02 -9.20 -12.24
CA LEU A 319 -6.18 -10.07 -12.42
C LEU A 319 -6.97 -10.24 -11.12
N CYS A 320 -6.30 -10.48 -9.99
CA CYS A 320 -6.97 -10.63 -8.70
C CYS A 320 -7.58 -9.31 -8.23
N ASN A 321 -6.88 -8.18 -8.39
CA ASN A 321 -7.45 -6.85 -8.14
C ASN A 321 -8.73 -6.64 -8.96
N THR A 322 -8.68 -6.93 -10.26
CA THR A 322 -9.83 -6.79 -11.15
C THR A 322 -10.98 -7.72 -10.74
N ILE A 323 -10.70 -8.96 -10.35
CA ILE A 323 -11.72 -9.89 -9.85
C ILE A 323 -12.39 -9.36 -8.59
N ALA A 324 -11.61 -8.92 -7.59
CA ALA A 324 -12.13 -8.37 -6.35
C ALA A 324 -13.05 -7.17 -6.62
N LEU A 325 -12.64 -6.30 -7.56
CA LEU A 325 -13.45 -5.20 -8.05
C LEU A 325 -14.74 -5.66 -8.72
N ARG A 326 -14.71 -6.69 -9.57
CA ARG A 326 -15.93 -7.18 -10.23
C ARG A 326 -16.89 -7.84 -9.24
N VAL A 327 -16.40 -8.57 -8.25
CA VAL A 327 -17.24 -9.10 -7.16
C VAL A 327 -17.94 -7.94 -6.44
N LEU A 328 -17.21 -6.88 -6.06
CA LEU A 328 -17.80 -5.71 -5.43
C LEU A 328 -18.83 -5.01 -6.33
N ALA A 329 -18.54 -4.83 -7.62
CA ALA A 329 -19.46 -4.15 -8.55
C ALA A 329 -20.82 -4.87 -8.64
N HIS A 330 -20.78 -6.20 -8.71
CA HIS A 330 -21.99 -7.03 -8.75
C HIS A 330 -22.70 -7.13 -7.40
N HIS A 331 -21.95 -7.02 -6.29
CA HIS A 331 -22.56 -6.88 -4.98
C HIS A 331 -23.42 -5.62 -4.90
N GLN A 332 -22.94 -4.53 -5.51
CA GLN A 332 -23.59 -3.23 -5.61
C GLN A 332 -24.63 -3.14 -6.77
N ASP A 333 -25.09 -4.29 -7.28
CA ASP A 333 -26.07 -4.39 -8.37
C ASP A 333 -25.66 -3.62 -9.65
N GLY A 334 -24.36 -3.60 -9.95
CA GLY A 334 -23.83 -2.98 -11.17
C GLY A 334 -23.84 -1.46 -11.17
N LYS A 335 -24.11 -0.81 -10.02
CA LYS A 335 -23.98 0.65 -9.87
C LYS A 335 -22.52 1.04 -10.07
N SER A 336 -22.16 1.38 -11.30
CA SER A 336 -20.77 1.46 -11.80
C SER A 336 -20.03 2.76 -11.43
N ASP A 337 -20.69 3.70 -10.78
CA ASP A 337 -20.07 4.97 -10.39
C ASP A 337 -19.30 4.82 -9.07
N ARG A 338 -18.17 4.11 -9.16
CA ARG A 338 -17.35 3.79 -8.00
C ARG A 338 -16.19 4.76 -7.88
N ALA A 339 -16.06 5.32 -6.69
CA ALA A 339 -14.97 6.23 -6.36
C ALA A 339 -13.62 5.53 -6.53
N PRO A 340 -12.63 6.17 -7.18
CA PRO A 340 -11.31 5.59 -7.43
C PRO A 340 -10.61 5.08 -6.18
N TRP A 341 -10.77 5.78 -5.05
CA TRP A 341 -10.18 5.41 -3.77
C TRP A 341 -10.79 4.13 -3.20
N ILE A 342 -12.11 3.92 -3.33
CA ILE A 342 -12.79 2.67 -2.91
C ILE A 342 -12.26 1.51 -3.74
N ASP A 343 -12.22 1.67 -5.06
CA ASP A 343 -11.70 0.63 -5.94
C ASP A 343 -10.22 0.34 -5.62
N THR A 344 -9.42 1.35 -5.32
CA THR A 344 -7.99 1.17 -5.00
C THR A 344 -7.84 0.43 -3.67
N GLY A 345 -8.49 0.91 -2.62
CA GLY A 345 -8.45 0.32 -1.29
C GLY A 345 -8.97 -1.12 -1.30
N TRP A 346 -10.16 -1.35 -1.85
CA TRP A 346 -10.79 -2.68 -1.86
C TRP A 346 -9.98 -3.69 -2.67
N GLY A 347 -9.56 -3.30 -3.88
CA GLY A 347 -8.76 -4.18 -4.73
C GLY A 347 -7.44 -4.56 -4.08
N TYR A 348 -6.75 -3.60 -3.44
CA TYR A 348 -5.48 -3.86 -2.75
C TYR A 348 -5.69 -4.69 -1.50
N PHE A 349 -6.73 -4.42 -0.73
CA PHE A 349 -7.09 -5.16 0.47
C PHE A 349 -7.37 -6.64 0.18
N VAL A 350 -8.21 -6.97 -0.80
CA VAL A 350 -8.49 -8.38 -1.13
C VAL A 350 -7.25 -9.07 -1.70
N THR A 351 -6.52 -8.39 -2.59
CA THR A 351 -5.33 -8.97 -3.24
C THR A 351 -4.21 -9.22 -2.22
N SER A 352 -4.01 -8.31 -1.25
CA SER A 352 -3.01 -8.49 -0.20
C SER A 352 -3.33 -9.68 0.71
N HIS A 353 -4.61 -9.98 0.95
CA HIS A 353 -4.98 -11.17 1.71
C HIS A 353 -4.64 -12.45 0.96
N VAL A 354 -4.97 -12.52 -0.34
CA VAL A 354 -4.85 -13.77 -1.11
C VAL A 354 -3.42 -14.03 -1.59
N LEU A 355 -2.75 -13.00 -2.10
CA LEU A 355 -1.44 -13.12 -2.75
C LEU A 355 -0.29 -12.52 -1.95
N ASN A 356 -0.60 -11.76 -0.89
CA ASN A 356 0.38 -11.01 -0.13
C ASN A 356 1.11 -9.92 -0.95
N THR A 357 0.43 -9.34 -1.94
CA THR A 357 0.99 -8.39 -2.90
C THR A 357 -0.03 -7.31 -3.28
N THR A 358 0.46 -6.15 -3.76
CA THR A 358 -0.34 -5.00 -4.22
C THR A 358 0.30 -4.31 -5.45
N HIS A 359 1.05 -5.02 -6.29
CA HIS A 359 1.85 -4.45 -7.39
C HIS A 359 1.05 -4.00 -8.63
N THR A 360 -0.25 -3.75 -8.47
CA THR A 360 -1.11 -3.23 -9.53
C THR A 360 -0.85 -1.77 -9.86
N ARG A 361 -0.30 -1.51 -11.04
CA ARG A 361 -0.23 -0.16 -11.59
C ARG A 361 -1.62 0.30 -12.04
N ARG A 362 -2.17 1.32 -11.38
CA ARG A 362 -3.23 2.14 -11.97
C ARG A 362 -2.58 3.28 -12.74
N TYR A 363 -2.68 3.24 -14.07
CA TYR A 363 -2.28 4.36 -14.91
C TYR A 363 -3.40 5.41 -14.89
N THR A 364 -3.04 6.67 -14.63
CA THR A 364 -3.93 7.82 -14.75
C THR A 364 -3.75 8.51 -16.11
N LEU A 365 -4.81 9.12 -16.65
CA LEU A 365 -4.86 9.69 -18.01
C LEU A 365 -3.86 10.84 -18.27
N GLU A 366 -3.38 11.56 -17.24
CA GLU A 366 -2.52 12.75 -17.41
C GLU A 366 -1.01 12.47 -17.44
N GLN A 367 -0.56 11.29 -16.98
CA GLN A 367 0.87 10.95 -17.00
C GLN A 367 1.44 10.70 -18.40
N ALA A 368 0.62 10.84 -19.46
CA ALA A 368 1.06 10.83 -20.84
C ALA A 368 1.49 12.21 -21.39
N GLY A 369 1.52 13.26 -20.54
CA GLY A 369 1.98 14.60 -20.93
C GLY A 369 2.68 15.41 -19.84
N ALA A 370 2.61 15.02 -18.57
CA ALA A 370 3.30 15.71 -17.48
C ALA A 370 4.59 14.97 -17.08
N THR A 371 5.71 15.45 -17.61
CA THR A 371 7.00 15.29 -16.93
C THR A 371 6.87 15.87 -15.53
N ALA A 372 7.29 15.08 -14.54
CA ALA A 372 7.38 15.43 -13.14
C ALA A 372 7.87 16.85 -12.89
N SER A 373 7.07 17.63 -12.19
CA SER A 373 7.52 18.82 -11.47
C SER A 373 6.87 18.87 -10.09
N ASP A 374 6.90 17.75 -9.37
CA ASP A 374 6.86 17.79 -7.92
C ASP A 374 8.30 17.63 -7.44
N HIS A 375 8.92 18.76 -7.12
CA HIS A 375 10.29 18.86 -6.61
C HIS A 375 10.40 18.54 -5.11
N GLU A 376 9.38 17.95 -4.49
CA GLU A 376 9.51 17.31 -3.19
C GLU A 376 9.84 15.83 -3.39
N ILE A 377 11.14 15.60 -3.53
CA ILE A 377 11.75 14.29 -3.60
C ILE A 377 11.52 13.60 -2.24
N ILE A 378 10.47 12.79 -2.11
CA ILE A 378 10.53 11.63 -1.21
C ILE A 378 11.16 10.50 -2.06
N PRO A 379 12.47 10.18 -1.91
CA PRO A 379 13.25 9.52 -2.96
C PRO A 379 12.82 8.09 -3.37
N GLU A 380 11.84 7.45 -2.71
CA GLU A 380 11.51 6.03 -2.93
C GLU A 380 10.02 5.74 -3.21
N PHE A 381 9.16 6.76 -3.25
CA PHE A 381 7.70 6.57 -3.16
C PHE A 381 6.91 7.01 -4.42
N THR A 382 7.56 7.61 -5.41
CA THR A 382 6.83 8.41 -6.41
C THR A 382 6.24 7.68 -7.61
N LYS A 383 6.44 6.36 -7.83
CA LYS A 383 6.04 5.76 -9.13
C LYS A 383 5.40 4.36 -9.15
N LYS A 384 5.14 3.70 -8.02
CA LYS A 384 4.51 2.35 -8.02
C LYS A 384 3.62 2.15 -6.79
N SER A 385 2.50 1.45 -6.94
CA SER A 385 1.96 0.73 -5.79
C SER A 385 3.01 -0.32 -5.39
N GLY A 386 3.45 -0.28 -4.14
CA GLY A 386 4.45 -1.21 -3.62
C GLY A 386 3.84 -2.53 -3.20
N SER A 387 4.59 -3.28 -2.38
CA SER A 387 4.02 -4.33 -1.55
C SER A 387 3.01 -3.74 -0.54
N PRO A 388 2.16 -4.56 0.08
CA PRO A 388 1.30 -4.12 1.18
C PRO A 388 2.11 -3.40 2.25
N GLU A 389 3.32 -3.88 2.56
CA GLU A 389 4.25 -3.27 3.52
C GLU A 389 4.61 -1.84 3.15
N LEU A 390 4.93 -1.57 1.87
CA LEU A 390 5.24 -0.20 1.44
C LEU A 390 4.05 0.74 1.65
N LEU A 391 2.83 0.29 1.35
CA LEU A 391 1.63 1.11 1.56
C LEU A 391 1.38 1.37 3.05
N ARG A 392 1.66 0.39 3.92
CA ARG A 392 1.59 0.57 5.37
C ARG A 392 2.64 1.56 5.85
N GLU A 393 3.87 1.45 5.37
CA GLU A 393 4.97 2.39 5.67
C GLU A 393 4.63 3.82 5.21
N VAL A 394 4.05 4.00 4.02
CA VAL A 394 3.60 5.32 3.53
C VAL A 394 2.49 5.89 4.40
N ALA A 395 1.47 5.08 4.74
CA ALA A 395 0.38 5.54 5.61
C ALA A 395 0.92 5.97 6.98
N LEU A 396 1.82 5.15 7.56
CA LEU A 396 2.48 5.44 8.82
C LEU A 396 3.32 6.71 8.75
N TYR A 397 4.15 6.85 7.71
CA TYR A 397 4.97 8.04 7.50
C TYR A 397 4.09 9.28 7.44
N ASN A 398 3.06 9.27 6.60
CA ASN A 398 2.17 10.41 6.43
C ASN A 398 1.51 10.83 7.75
N ILE A 399 1.00 9.88 8.55
CA ILE A 399 0.43 10.20 9.87
C ILE A 399 1.52 10.72 10.83
N SER A 400 2.72 10.14 10.81
CA SER A 400 3.81 10.53 11.71
C SER A 400 4.27 11.97 11.50
N PHE A 401 4.05 12.53 10.32
CA PHE A 401 4.43 13.89 9.94
C PHE A 401 3.21 14.82 9.74
N ASP A 402 2.00 14.37 10.08
CA ASP A 402 0.75 15.11 9.85
C ASP A 402 0.57 15.54 8.37
N ARG A 403 0.96 14.66 7.45
CA ARG A 403 0.92 14.82 5.98
C ARG A 403 -0.08 13.87 5.30
N ASP A 404 -0.92 13.17 6.04
CA ASP A 404 -1.92 12.30 5.42
C ASP A 404 -3.03 13.11 4.71
N VAL A 405 -3.48 12.60 3.57
CA VAL A 405 -4.55 13.21 2.77
C VAL A 405 -5.84 13.20 3.57
N PRO A 406 -6.50 14.34 3.90
CA PRO A 406 -7.76 14.35 4.64
C PRO A 406 -8.81 13.40 4.03
N MET A 407 -9.59 12.68 4.85
CA MET A 407 -10.52 11.67 4.33
C MET A 407 -11.56 12.27 3.36
N ARG A 408 -12.01 13.50 3.63
CA ARG A 408 -12.94 14.23 2.75
C ARG A 408 -12.33 14.52 1.38
N GLU A 409 -11.04 14.85 1.33
CA GLU A 409 -10.30 15.06 0.08
C GLU A 409 -10.18 13.74 -0.68
N LEU A 410 -9.77 12.66 0.01
CA LEU A 410 -9.66 11.32 -0.57
C LEU A 410 -10.98 10.86 -1.22
N ILE A 411 -12.12 11.14 -0.58
CA ILE A 411 -13.45 10.78 -1.09
C ILE A 411 -13.81 11.54 -2.37
N ALA A 412 -13.30 12.76 -2.51
CA ALA A 412 -13.50 13.63 -3.67
C ALA A 412 -12.48 13.39 -4.78
N THR A 413 -11.38 12.67 -4.51
CA THR A 413 -10.30 12.39 -5.48
C THR A 413 -10.83 11.72 -6.74
N LYS A 414 -10.52 12.31 -7.90
CA LYS A 414 -10.83 11.71 -9.20
C LYS A 414 -9.77 10.69 -9.58
N ILE A 415 -10.07 9.84 -10.55
CA ILE A 415 -9.17 8.72 -10.89
C ILE A 415 -7.79 9.22 -11.28
N ASN A 416 -7.72 10.38 -11.94
CA ASN A 416 -6.47 10.94 -12.43
C ASN A 416 -5.60 11.59 -11.35
N ASP A 417 -6.20 11.93 -10.21
CA ASP A 417 -5.55 12.66 -9.13
C ASP A 417 -5.01 11.71 -8.04
N MET A 418 -5.21 10.40 -8.20
CA MET A 418 -4.76 9.39 -7.25
C MET A 418 -3.23 9.26 -7.24
N GLN A 419 -2.63 9.69 -6.12
CA GLN A 419 -1.20 9.51 -5.82
C GLN A 419 -0.97 8.32 -4.87
N GLN A 420 0.30 8.00 -4.58
CA GLN A 420 0.64 6.90 -3.67
C GLN A 420 0.11 7.12 -2.25
N SER A 421 0.11 8.37 -1.76
CA SER A 421 -0.50 8.76 -0.47
C SER A 421 -2.00 8.41 -0.42
N HIS A 422 -2.73 8.71 -1.49
CA HIS A 422 -4.13 8.34 -1.64
C HIS A 422 -4.32 6.82 -1.62
N ALA A 423 -3.48 6.08 -2.34
CA ALA A 423 -3.53 4.62 -2.38
C ALA A 423 -3.22 3.99 -1.01
N ALA A 424 -2.22 4.52 -0.29
CA ALA A 424 -1.85 4.08 1.04
C ALA A 424 -2.99 4.33 2.05
N LYS A 425 -3.61 5.52 2.03
CA LYS A 425 -4.77 5.81 2.88
C LYS A 425 -5.98 4.95 2.50
N SER A 426 -6.26 4.78 1.21
CA SER A 426 -7.37 3.93 0.74
C SER A 426 -7.21 2.48 1.20
N PHE A 427 -6.01 1.92 1.03
CA PHE A 427 -5.69 0.56 1.45
C PHE A 427 -5.78 0.40 2.97
N SER A 428 -5.11 1.26 3.71
CA SER A 428 -5.09 1.19 5.17
C SER A 428 -6.43 1.47 5.82
N PHE A 429 -7.27 2.31 5.22
CA PHE A 429 -8.63 2.51 5.69
C PHE A 429 -9.49 1.25 5.51
N MET A 430 -9.29 0.48 4.44
CA MET A 430 -9.98 -0.81 4.29
C MET A 430 -9.49 -1.82 5.35
N GLU A 431 -8.19 -1.89 5.62
CA GLU A 431 -7.67 -2.73 6.70
C GLU A 431 -8.29 -2.34 8.05
N PHE A 432 -8.27 -1.06 8.41
CA PHE A 432 -8.92 -0.52 9.61
C PHE A 432 -10.42 -0.87 9.66
N ALA A 433 -11.15 -0.59 8.58
CA ALA A 433 -12.59 -0.78 8.53
C ALA A 433 -12.97 -2.25 8.74
N PHE A 434 -12.24 -3.19 8.16
CA PHE A 434 -12.51 -4.62 8.33
C PHE A 434 -11.95 -5.22 9.62
N ALA A 435 -10.87 -4.65 10.18
CA ALA A 435 -10.33 -5.07 11.48
C ALA A 435 -11.26 -4.65 12.63
N ASN A 436 -11.78 -3.42 12.60
CA ASN A 436 -12.47 -2.82 13.75
C ASN A 436 -13.98 -2.66 13.55
N HIS A 437 -14.45 -2.60 12.30
CA HIS A 437 -15.81 -2.17 11.94
C HIS A 437 -16.43 -3.05 10.85
N LYS A 438 -16.12 -4.35 10.85
CA LYS A 438 -16.45 -5.28 9.75
C LYS A 438 -17.88 -5.17 9.23
N GLU A 439 -18.87 -5.18 10.12
CA GLU A 439 -20.30 -5.13 9.77
C GLU A 439 -20.70 -3.78 9.15
N ALA A 440 -20.16 -2.68 9.68
CA ALA A 440 -20.36 -1.34 9.11
C ALA A 440 -19.68 -1.21 7.74
N ALA A 441 -18.47 -1.75 7.58
CA ALA A 441 -17.76 -1.77 6.30
C ALA A 441 -18.54 -2.56 5.24
N GLN A 442 -19.09 -3.72 5.60
CA GLN A 442 -19.97 -4.51 4.74
C GLN A 442 -21.22 -3.74 4.33
N LYS A 443 -21.91 -3.11 5.29
CA LYS A 443 -23.09 -2.27 5.03
C LYS A 443 -22.78 -1.11 4.09
N TRP A 444 -21.66 -0.43 4.31
CA TRP A 444 -21.19 0.68 3.47
C TRP A 444 -20.86 0.22 2.05
N LEU A 445 -20.06 -0.83 1.90
CA LEU A 445 -19.69 -1.33 0.57
C LEU A 445 -20.89 -1.91 -0.18
N LYS A 446 -21.91 -2.42 0.51
CA LYS A 446 -23.17 -2.86 -0.10
C LYS A 446 -24.00 -1.69 -0.64
N SER A 447 -23.99 -0.52 -0.01
CA SER A 447 -24.89 0.58 -0.40
C SER A 447 -24.62 1.07 -1.83
N GLY A 448 -23.34 1.22 -2.18
CA GLY A 448 -22.81 1.47 -3.54
C GLY A 448 -23.44 2.62 -4.33
N GLY A 449 -22.84 3.01 -5.45
CA GLY A 449 -23.46 3.91 -6.43
C GLY A 449 -23.70 5.36 -6.00
N GLN A 450 -23.03 5.84 -4.95
CA GLN A 450 -23.01 7.26 -4.62
C GLN A 450 -22.09 7.99 -5.61
N GLN A 451 -22.66 8.88 -6.43
CA GLN A 451 -21.94 9.62 -7.47
C GLN A 451 -21.16 10.80 -6.89
N GLU A 452 -21.80 11.55 -5.98
CA GLU A 452 -21.24 12.77 -5.41
C GLU A 452 -20.46 12.50 -4.12
N ALA A 453 -19.40 13.28 -3.88
CA ALA A 453 -18.58 13.15 -2.69
C ALA A 453 -19.39 13.32 -1.40
N LYS A 454 -20.35 14.25 -1.36
CA LYS A 454 -21.23 14.48 -0.20
C LYS A 454 -22.07 13.25 0.15
N ASP A 455 -22.57 12.54 -0.86
CA ASP A 455 -23.42 11.37 -0.66
C ASP A 455 -22.59 10.16 -0.22
N ARG A 456 -21.33 10.08 -0.69
CA ARG A 456 -20.34 9.10 -0.21
C ARG A 456 -20.01 9.30 1.26
N VAL A 457 -19.77 10.56 1.68
CA VAL A 457 -19.54 10.91 3.09
C VAL A 457 -20.76 10.49 3.93
N ALA A 458 -21.97 10.91 3.53
CA ALA A 458 -23.19 10.55 4.26
C ALA A 458 -23.40 9.03 4.36
N ALA A 459 -23.08 8.27 3.29
CA ALA A 459 -23.16 6.82 3.30
C ALA A 459 -22.18 6.17 4.29
N ILE A 460 -20.94 6.67 4.37
CA ILE A 460 -19.95 6.22 5.36
C ILE A 460 -20.44 6.54 6.76
N GLU A 461 -20.81 7.78 7.04
CA GLU A 461 -21.24 8.20 8.37
C GLU A 461 -22.47 7.42 8.85
N THR A 462 -23.43 7.18 7.95
CA THR A 462 -24.63 6.37 8.23
C THR A 462 -24.30 4.90 8.46
N ALA A 463 -23.32 4.35 7.75
CA ALA A 463 -22.95 2.94 7.89
C ALA A 463 -22.19 2.68 9.19
N PHE A 464 -21.28 3.57 9.56
CA PHE A 464 -20.43 3.45 10.74
C PHE A 464 -21.04 4.06 12.00
N GLY A 465 -22.06 4.92 11.88
CA GLY A 465 -22.70 5.60 13.01
C GLY A 465 -21.76 6.62 13.68
N LYS A 466 -20.82 7.18 12.92
CA LYS A 466 -19.80 8.14 13.36
C LYS A 466 -19.60 9.19 12.29
N SER A 467 -19.19 10.39 12.69
CA SER A 467 -18.74 11.39 11.72
C SER A 467 -17.48 10.94 10.99
N LEU A 468 -17.23 11.52 9.81
CA LEU A 468 -16.03 11.21 9.04
C LEU A 468 -14.74 11.57 9.79
N GLU A 469 -14.79 12.64 10.59
CA GLU A 469 -13.67 13.12 11.40
C GLU A 469 -13.35 12.14 12.54
N GLU A 470 -14.36 11.62 13.23
CA GLU A 470 -14.17 10.59 14.27
C GLU A 470 -13.54 9.32 13.67
N LEU A 471 -14.02 8.88 12.50
CA LEU A 471 -13.45 7.72 11.80
C LEU A 471 -12.02 7.95 11.35
N GLU A 472 -11.71 9.14 10.87
CA GLU A 472 -10.36 9.53 10.47
C GLU A 472 -9.40 9.51 11.67
N ASN A 473 -9.83 10.05 12.82
CA ASN A 473 -9.04 9.99 14.05
C ASN A 473 -8.83 8.54 14.53
N GLU A 474 -9.87 7.71 14.52
CA GLU A 474 -9.75 6.28 14.86
C GLU A 474 -8.82 5.53 13.91
N TRP A 475 -8.89 5.81 12.62
CA TRP A 475 -7.99 5.23 11.63
C TRP A 475 -6.53 5.66 11.88
N ARG A 476 -6.28 6.94 12.18
CA ARG A 476 -4.92 7.43 12.50
C ARG A 476 -4.34 6.70 13.71
N GLU A 477 -5.11 6.58 14.79
CA GLU A 477 -4.70 5.85 15.99
C GLU A 477 -4.50 4.36 15.70
N TRP A 478 -5.35 3.76 14.87
CA TRP A 478 -5.20 2.38 14.45
C TRP A 478 -3.92 2.15 13.65
N VAL A 479 -3.58 3.03 12.70
CA VAL A 479 -2.33 2.93 11.92
C VAL A 479 -1.11 3.10 12.84
N LEU A 480 -1.13 4.06 13.77
CA LEU A 480 -0.05 4.24 14.75
C LEU A 480 0.14 3.03 15.67
N LEU A 481 -0.94 2.29 15.93
CA LEU A 481 -0.93 1.10 16.76
C LEU A 481 -0.46 -0.16 16.00
N ASN A 482 -0.78 -0.28 14.72
CA ASN A 482 -0.73 -1.56 14.00
C ASN A 482 0.26 -1.60 12.84
N TYR A 483 0.61 -0.47 12.20
CA TYR A 483 1.71 -0.47 11.22
C TYR A 483 3.03 -0.26 11.95
#